data_AF-A0A3Q9JLB3-F1
#
_entry.id   AF-A0A3Q9JLB3-F1
#
_cell.length_a   1.000
_cell.length_b   1.000
_cell.length_c   1.000
_cell.angle_alpha   90.00
_cell.angle_beta   90.00
_cell.angle_gamma   90.00
#
_symmetry.space_group_name_H-M   'P 1'
#
loop_
_entity.id
_entity.type
_entity.pdbx_description
1 polymer ?
#
loop_
_entity_poly.entity_id
_entity_poly.type
_entity_poly.pdbx_seq_one_letter_code
_entity_poly.pdbx_strand_id
1 'polypeptide(L)'
;MMHFKDHKLTPEREFRFHDTRRWRFDFAFPERKLAVEVEGGTYTNGRHTRGSGYEKDLEKYNEAAKLGWKVLRFSTGMVSKGEAIKQVLEVIEG
;
A
#
# COMPACT_ATOMS: atom_id res chain seq x y z
N MET A 1 -8.83 -1.27 11.54
CA MET A 1 -8.77 -2.08 10.31
C MET A 1 -9.33 -1.23 9.17
N MET A 2 -8.87 -1.35 7.92
CA MET A 2 -9.45 -0.55 6.83
C MET A 2 -10.87 -1.05 6.48
N HIS A 3 -11.84 -0.15 6.49
CA HIS A 3 -13.27 -0.42 6.32
C HIS A 3 -13.76 -0.29 4.87
N PHE A 4 -13.06 -0.93 3.91
CA PHE A 4 -13.40 -0.81 2.48
C PHE A 4 -14.85 -1.19 2.14
N LYS A 5 -15.40 -2.19 2.83
CA LYS A 5 -16.77 -2.69 2.60
C LYS A 5 -17.84 -1.65 2.88
N ASP A 6 -17.63 -0.81 3.89
CA ASP A 6 -18.59 0.23 4.28
C ASP A 6 -18.74 1.29 3.17
N HIS A 7 -17.75 1.36 2.27
CA HIS A 7 -17.72 2.24 1.11
C HIS A 7 -17.90 1.49 -0.23
N LYS A 8 -18.37 0.23 -0.21
CA LYS A 8 -18.57 -0.60 -1.40
C LYS A 8 -17.29 -0.80 -2.24
N LEU A 9 -16.12 -0.70 -1.62
CA LEU A 9 -14.84 -0.95 -2.26
C LEU A 9 -14.43 -2.42 -2.08
N THR A 10 -13.94 -3.05 -3.15
CA THR A 10 -13.47 -4.43 -3.17
C THR A 10 -12.02 -4.53 -3.66
N PRO A 11 -11.03 -4.10 -2.86
CA PRO A 11 -9.64 -4.29 -3.23
C PRO A 11 -9.22 -5.77 -3.13
N GLU A 12 -8.29 -6.17 -3.97
CA GLU A 12 -7.56 -7.42 -3.83
C GLU A 12 -6.53 -7.29 -2.70
N ARG A 13 -6.39 -8.33 -1.87
CA ARG A 13 -5.46 -8.34 -0.74
C ARG A 13 -4.18 -9.07 -1.10
N GLU A 14 -3.05 -8.66 -0.52
CA GLU A 14 -1.74 -9.29 -0.74
C GLU A 14 -1.40 -9.44 -2.23
N PHE A 15 -1.77 -8.42 -3.02
CA PHE A 15 -1.73 -8.47 -4.48
C PHE A 15 -0.31 -8.44 -5.01
N ARG A 16 0.07 -9.47 -5.77
CA ARG A 16 1.39 -9.55 -6.42
C ARG A 16 1.38 -8.77 -7.73
N PHE A 17 2.06 -7.63 -7.75
CA PHE A 17 2.04 -6.72 -8.90
C PHE A 17 3.19 -6.90 -9.90
N HIS A 18 4.12 -7.80 -9.63
CA HIS A 18 5.33 -7.99 -10.43
C HIS A 18 5.51 -9.46 -10.84
N ASP A 19 5.81 -9.69 -12.13
CA ASP A 19 5.84 -11.02 -12.75
C ASP A 19 6.95 -11.94 -12.22
N THR A 20 8.13 -11.38 -11.96
CA THR A 20 9.31 -12.14 -11.50
C THR A 20 9.58 -11.97 -10.00
N ARG A 21 9.39 -10.76 -9.45
CA ARG A 21 9.57 -10.49 -8.02
C ARG A 21 8.36 -10.98 -7.23
N ARG A 22 8.57 -11.29 -5.95
CA ARG A 22 7.51 -11.76 -5.03
C ARG A 22 6.90 -10.62 -4.20
N TRP A 23 7.03 -9.38 -4.66
CA TRP A 23 6.46 -8.23 -3.97
C TRP A 23 4.94 -8.25 -4.02
N ARG A 24 4.35 -7.83 -2.91
CA ARG A 24 2.91 -7.74 -2.72
C ARG A 24 2.56 -6.39 -2.13
N PHE A 25 1.43 -5.83 -2.55
CA PHE A 25 0.76 -4.74 -1.85
C PHE A 25 -0.23 -5.32 -0.84
N ASP A 26 -0.41 -4.67 0.31
CA ASP A 26 -1.44 -5.08 1.27
C ASP A 26 -2.84 -5.10 0.63
N PHE A 27 -3.14 -4.05 -0.16
CA PHE A 27 -4.37 -3.93 -0.94
C PHE A 27 -4.10 -3.33 -2.32
N ALA A 28 -4.87 -3.74 -3.33
CA ALA A 28 -4.79 -3.19 -4.68
C ALA A 28 -6.16 -3.11 -5.37
N PHE A 29 -6.31 -2.14 -6.26
CA PHE A 29 -7.36 -2.04 -7.27
C PHE A 29 -6.69 -2.15 -8.64
N PRO A 30 -6.50 -3.37 -9.18
CA PRO A 30 -5.65 -3.59 -10.36
C PRO A 30 -6.13 -2.85 -11.61
N GLU A 31 -7.44 -2.81 -11.82
CA GLU A 31 -8.07 -2.08 -12.93
C GLU A 31 -7.73 -0.57 -12.94
N ARG A 32 -7.37 -0.02 -11.79
CA ARG A 32 -7.02 1.40 -11.60
C ARG A 32 -5.53 1.62 -11.39
N LYS A 33 -4.73 0.55 -11.35
CA LYS A 33 -3.33 0.55 -10.89
C LYS A 33 -3.14 1.37 -9.60
N LEU A 34 -4.05 1.20 -8.64
CA LEU A 34 -3.98 1.82 -7.33
C LEU A 34 -3.60 0.78 -6.29
N ALA A 35 -2.53 1.04 -5.55
CA ALA A 35 -2.06 0.21 -4.44
C ALA A 35 -2.19 0.98 -3.12
N VAL A 36 -2.48 0.25 -2.05
CA VAL A 36 -2.61 0.78 -0.69
C VAL A 36 -1.79 -0.11 0.25
N GLU A 37 -0.84 0.50 0.95
CA GLU A 37 0.07 -0.16 1.90
C GLU A 37 -0.14 0.39 3.31
N VAL A 38 -0.14 -0.50 4.30
CA VAL A 38 -0.21 -0.16 5.72
C VAL A 38 1.11 -0.50 6.39
N GLU A 39 1.94 0.52 6.57
CA GLU A 39 3.25 0.41 7.17
C GLU A 39 3.11 0.27 8.70
N GLY A 40 3.21 -0.97 9.19
CA GLY A 40 3.26 -1.30 10.61
C GLY A 40 4.69 -1.40 11.14
N GLY A 41 4.93 -1.03 12.40
CA GLY A 41 6.19 -1.34 13.09
C GLY A 41 7.29 -0.27 13.03
N THR A 42 6.97 0.98 12.64
CA THR A 42 7.92 2.11 12.65
C THR A 42 8.58 2.33 14.02
N TYR A 43 7.91 1.96 15.11
CA TYR A 43 8.38 2.16 16.49
C TYR A 43 8.89 0.88 17.19
N THR A 44 8.79 -0.29 16.55
CA THR A 44 9.20 -1.57 17.15
C THR A 44 10.33 -2.17 16.34
N ASN A 45 11.56 -1.73 16.62
CA ASN A 45 12.86 -2.36 16.32
C ASN A 45 12.83 -3.53 15.29
N GLY A 46 12.37 -3.27 14.07
CA GLY A 46 11.95 -4.28 13.11
C GLY A 46 12.30 -3.84 11.70
N ARG A 47 12.55 -4.83 10.83
CA ARG A 47 12.91 -4.88 9.39
C ARG A 47 13.24 -3.59 8.61
N HIS A 48 12.57 -2.47 8.87
CA HIS A 48 12.75 -1.15 8.26
C HIS A 48 13.89 -0.33 8.92
N THR A 49 14.39 -0.72 10.10
CA THR A 49 15.51 -0.04 10.79
C THR A 49 16.90 -0.55 10.37
N ARG A 50 16.99 -1.64 9.60
CA ARG A 50 18.25 -2.08 8.96
C ARG A 50 18.26 -1.52 7.54
N GLY A 51 19.32 -0.81 7.15
CA GLY A 51 19.39 -0.12 5.85
C GLY A 51 19.02 -0.98 4.63
N SER A 52 19.27 -2.29 4.70
CA SER A 52 18.91 -3.24 3.63
C SER A 52 17.41 -3.52 3.46
N GLY A 53 16.58 -3.25 4.48
CA GLY A 53 15.11 -3.30 4.35
C GLY A 53 14.59 -2.08 3.61
N TYR A 54 15.07 -0.90 3.99
CA TYR A 54 14.72 0.36 3.37
C TYR A 54 15.09 0.41 1.88
N GLU A 55 16.30 -0.01 1.48
CA GLU A 55 16.70 -0.07 0.08
C GLU A 55 15.80 -0.99 -0.77
N LYS A 56 15.37 -2.13 -0.20
CA LYS A 56 14.44 -3.05 -0.88
C LYS A 56 13.05 -2.46 -1.05
N ASP A 57 12.60 -1.67 -0.10
CA ASP A 57 11.34 -0.95 -0.20
C ASP A 57 11.43 0.14 -1.28
N LEU A 58 12.54 0.88 -1.37
CA LEU A 58 12.79 1.81 -2.47
C LEU A 58 12.74 1.12 -3.83
N GLU A 59 13.42 -0.03 -3.95
CA GLU A 59 13.38 -0.85 -5.19
C GLU A 59 11.95 -1.24 -5.55
N LYS A 60 11.19 -1.78 -4.60
CA LYS A 60 9.78 -2.17 -4.77
C LYS A 60 8.93 -1.01 -5.25
N TYR A 61 9.02 0.16 -4.61
CA TYR A 61 8.17 1.31 -4.93
C TYR A 61 8.56 1.98 -6.27
N ASN A 62 9.85 1.99 -6.61
CA ASN A 62 10.29 2.47 -7.91
C ASN A 62 9.78 1.56 -9.04
N GLU A 63 9.83 0.23 -8.86
CA GLU A 63 9.27 -0.70 -9.85
C GLU A 63 7.75 -0.58 -9.94
N ALA A 64 7.05 -0.40 -8.82
CA ALA A 64 5.62 -0.10 -8.83
C ALA A 64 5.31 1.15 -9.68
N ALA A 65 6.05 2.24 -9.48
CA ALA A 65 5.89 3.47 -10.23
C ALA A 65 6.17 3.28 -11.73
N LYS A 66 7.24 2.56 -12.10
CA LYS A 66 7.56 2.23 -13.51
C LYS A 66 6.44 1.43 -14.19
N LEU A 67 5.79 0.54 -13.45
CA LEU A 67 4.64 -0.23 -13.92
C LEU A 67 3.33 0.58 -13.96
N GLY A 68 3.38 1.86 -13.58
CA GLY A 68 2.24 2.80 -13.63
C GLY A 68 1.33 2.72 -12.42
N TRP A 69 1.81 2.19 -11.29
CA TRP A 69 1.02 2.14 -10.05
C TRP A 69 1.08 3.47 -9.31
N LYS A 70 -0.09 3.96 -8.88
CA LYS A 70 -0.20 4.92 -7.78
C LYS A 70 -0.16 4.13 -6.47
N VAL A 71 0.79 4.43 -5.60
CA VAL A 71 0.94 3.73 -4.31
C VAL A 71 0.66 4.70 -3.17
N LEU A 72 -0.42 4.49 -2.44
CA LEU A 72 -0.74 5.22 -1.21
C LEU A 72 -0.22 4.43 -0.01
N ARG A 73 0.55 5.10 0.86
CA ARG A 73 1.19 4.47 2.02
C ARG A 73 0.71 5.13 3.30
N PHE A 74 0.25 4.33 4.24
CA PHE A 74 -0.34 4.82 5.48
C PHE A 74 0.30 4.16 6.69
N SER A 75 0.49 4.92 7.76
CA SER A 75 0.82 4.33 9.05
C SER A 75 -0.43 3.73 9.71
N THR A 76 -0.25 2.82 10.67
CA THR A 76 -1.35 2.30 11.51
C THR A 76 -2.14 3.40 12.22
N GLY A 77 -1.48 4.51 12.58
CA GLY A 77 -2.11 5.68 13.17
C GLY A 77 -3.06 6.40 12.20
N MET A 78 -2.64 6.60 10.95
CA MET A 78 -3.48 7.21 9.90
C MET A 78 -4.69 6.34 9.57
N VAL A 79 -4.51 5.01 9.54
CA VAL A 79 -5.62 4.06 9.35
C VAL A 79 -6.62 4.17 10.50
N SER A 80 -6.14 4.21 11.75
CA SER A 80 -7.01 4.31 12.93
C SER A 80 -7.80 5.62 12.99
N LYS A 81 -7.27 6.69 12.40
CA LYS A 81 -7.94 8.00 12.29
C LYS A 81 -8.89 8.12 11.09
N GLY A 82 -8.98 7.11 10.23
CA GLY A 82 -9.81 7.14 9.02
C GLY A 82 -9.22 7.96 7.87
N GLU A 83 -7.99 8.46 7.98
CA GLU A 83 -7.35 9.26 6.93
C GLU A 83 -7.09 8.42 5.67
N ALA A 84 -6.70 7.16 5.87
CA ALA A 84 -6.38 6.24 4.77
C ALA A 84 -7.58 6.01 3.85
N ILE A 85 -8.75 5.71 4.40
CA ILE A 85 -9.94 5.43 3.59
C ILE A 85 -10.43 6.68 2.86
N LYS A 86 -10.33 7.86 3.50
CA LYS A 86 -10.68 9.13 2.88
C LYS A 86 -9.85 9.40 1.62
N GLN A 87 -8.53 9.29 1.71
CA GLN A 87 -7.64 9.53 0.57
C GLN A 87 -7.80 8.47 -0.53
N VAL A 88 -8.09 7.21 -0.16
CA VAL A 88 -8.39 6.18 -1.15
C VAL A 88 -9.64 6.53 -1.95
N LEU A 89 -10.70 7.01 -1.30
CA LEU A 89 -11.93 7.44 -1.97
C LEU A 89 -11.66 8.62 -2.91
N GLU A 90 -10.94 9.65 -2.45
CA GLU A 90 -10.56 10.80 -3.27
C GLU A 90 -9.85 10.38 -4.58
N VAL A 91 -8.98 9.35 -4.53
CA VAL A 91 -8.27 8.84 -5.72
C VAL A 91 -9.14 7.92 -6.60
N ILE A 92 -10.17 7.29 -6.06
CA ILE A 92 -11.08 6.41 -6.82
C ILE A 92 -12.19 7.22 -7.50
N GLU A 93 -12.67 8.27 -6.84
CA GLU A 93 -13.77 9.13 -7.29
C GLU A 93 -13.30 10.25 -8.23
N GLY A 94 -12.03 10.68 -8.12
CA GLY A 94 -11.39 11.61 -9.05
C GLY A 94 -10.80 10.94 -10.29
#